data_AF-A0A660NFY5-F1
#
_entry.id   AF-A0A660NFY5-F1
#
_cell.length_a   1.000
_cell.length_b   1.000
_cell.length_c   1.000
_cell.angle_alpha   90.00
_cell.angle_beta   90.00
_cell.angle_gamma   90.00
#
_symmetry.space_group_name_H-M   'P 1'
#
loop_
_entity.id
_entity.type
_entity.pdbx_description
1 polymer ?
#
loop_
_entity_poly.entity_id
_entity_poly.type
_entity_poly.pdbx_seq_one_letter_code
_entity_poly.pdbx_strand_id
1 'polypeptide(L)'
;LLSQNWPECLSGVVAPFRVMSAFHRIVMMAAHRIQADIALIDVGPNLGAINRAALIAADQVVLPLAPDLFSLQGLRNLGPTLRSWRKDWKKRLGEFPAGEDLDVPEGNMLPLGYVVMQHGVRESRPVKAYQRWLNRIPSVYRTAVLDESIDQRDVPAVDADPHRLALLRNYRSLMPLAMDAHKPMFFLKASDGAIGAHAAAVKACYDDFLDLGTQISLKSGFEMN
;
A
#
# COMPACT_ATOMS: atom_id res chain seq x y z
N LEU A 1 0.30 -13.89 -20.88
CA LEU A 1 0.42 -14.83 -19.73
C LEU A 1 -0.59 -14.54 -18.61
N LEU A 2 -0.34 -13.62 -17.67
CA LEU A 2 -1.22 -13.39 -16.49
C LEU A 2 -2.69 -13.05 -16.83
N SER A 3 -2.92 -12.26 -17.89
CA SER A 3 -4.29 -11.90 -18.30
C SER A 3 -5.08 -13.11 -18.84
N GLN A 4 -4.39 -14.03 -19.54
CA GLN A 4 -5.00 -15.22 -20.15
C GLN A 4 -5.26 -16.30 -19.09
N ASN A 5 -4.35 -16.46 -18.13
CA ASN A 5 -4.45 -17.53 -17.14
C ASN A 5 -5.48 -17.24 -16.05
N TRP A 6 -5.83 -15.97 -15.81
CA TRP A 6 -6.87 -15.62 -14.84
C TRP A 6 -8.23 -16.26 -15.12
N PRO A 7 -8.84 -16.16 -16.32
CA PRO A 7 -10.05 -16.91 -16.61
C PRO A 7 -9.82 -18.42 -16.68
N GLU A 8 -8.65 -18.89 -17.15
CA GLU A 8 -8.34 -20.32 -17.27
C GLU A 8 -8.26 -21.05 -15.93
N CYS A 9 -8.00 -20.36 -14.81
CA CYS A 9 -8.15 -20.96 -13.47
C CYS A 9 -9.53 -21.60 -13.24
N LEU A 10 -10.57 -21.15 -13.94
CA LEU A 10 -11.92 -21.73 -13.82
C LEU A 10 -12.08 -23.04 -14.61
N SER A 11 -11.06 -23.50 -15.33
CA SER A 11 -11.11 -24.76 -16.09
C SER A 11 -10.69 -25.99 -15.28
N GLY A 12 -10.33 -25.82 -14.00
CA GLY A 12 -9.91 -26.94 -13.15
C GLY A 12 -8.57 -27.54 -13.55
N VAL A 13 -7.66 -26.74 -14.13
CA VAL A 13 -6.30 -27.17 -14.49
C VAL A 13 -5.27 -26.37 -13.69
N VAL A 14 -4.18 -27.03 -13.30
CA VAL A 14 -3.18 -26.49 -12.35
C VAL A 14 -2.30 -25.40 -12.98
N ALA A 15 -2.01 -25.51 -14.27
CA ALA A 15 -1.05 -24.62 -14.94
C ALA A 15 -1.42 -23.12 -14.82
N PRO A 16 -2.68 -22.70 -14.99
CA PRO A 16 -3.14 -21.34 -14.70
C PRO A 16 -2.91 -20.87 -13.27
N PHE A 17 -3.16 -21.72 -12.28
CA PHE A 17 -2.88 -21.38 -10.87
C PHE A 17 -1.39 -21.17 -10.65
N ARG A 18 -0.53 -22.02 -11.23
CA ARG A 18 0.93 -21.89 -11.14
C ARG A 18 1.42 -20.56 -11.70
N VAL A 19 0.80 -20.08 -12.78
CA VAL A 19 1.09 -18.77 -13.37
C VAL A 19 0.59 -17.65 -12.46
N MET A 20 -0.64 -17.74 -11.96
CA MET A 20 -1.22 -16.70 -11.12
C MET A 20 -0.56 -16.59 -9.75
N SER A 21 -0.11 -17.71 -9.15
CA SER A 21 0.59 -17.74 -7.86
C SER A 21 2.10 -17.51 -7.96
N ALA A 22 2.63 -17.14 -9.13
CA ALA A 22 4.07 -16.98 -9.33
C ALA A 22 4.71 -15.98 -8.34
N PHE A 23 4.05 -14.84 -8.08
CA PHE A 23 4.53 -13.84 -7.12
C PHE A 23 4.47 -14.33 -5.67
N HIS A 24 3.40 -15.03 -5.29
CA HIS A 24 3.29 -15.66 -3.97
C HIS A 24 4.46 -16.63 -3.75
N ARG A 25 4.66 -17.56 -4.68
CA ARG A 25 5.66 -18.61 -4.55
C ARG A 25 7.09 -18.07 -4.50
N ILE A 26 7.43 -17.05 -5.31
CA ILE A 26 8.76 -16.44 -5.25
C ILE A 26 8.99 -15.66 -3.96
N VAL A 27 7.95 -14.98 -3.44
CA VAL A 27 8.00 -14.28 -2.15
C VAL A 27 8.18 -15.28 -1.01
N MET A 28 7.37 -16.34 -0.95
CA MET A 28 7.49 -17.38 0.08
C MET A 28 8.86 -18.07 0.04
N MET A 29 9.34 -18.43 -1.15
CA MET A 29 10.67 -19.03 -1.31
C MET A 29 11.78 -18.09 -0.83
N ALA A 30 11.71 -16.80 -1.16
CA ALA A 30 12.68 -15.81 -0.70
C ALA A 30 12.60 -15.63 0.83
N ALA A 31 11.40 -15.46 1.37
CA ALA A 31 11.14 -15.28 2.79
C ALA A 31 11.68 -16.45 3.62
N HIS A 32 11.41 -17.70 3.20
CA HIS A 32 11.97 -18.88 3.86
C HIS A 32 13.50 -18.93 3.78
N ARG A 33 14.11 -18.50 2.67
CA ARG A 33 15.57 -18.56 2.51
C ARG A 33 16.30 -17.55 3.41
N ILE A 34 15.75 -16.36 3.58
CA ILE A 34 16.39 -15.29 4.38
C ILE A 34 15.76 -15.12 5.76
N GLN A 35 14.78 -15.97 6.11
CA GLN A 35 14.00 -15.86 7.36
C GLN A 35 13.37 -14.47 7.51
N ALA A 36 12.74 -13.97 6.43
CA ALA A 36 12.04 -12.69 6.48
C ALA A 36 10.63 -12.87 7.02
N ASP A 37 10.27 -12.04 7.99
CA ASP A 37 8.93 -12.01 8.57
C ASP A 37 7.95 -11.14 7.76
N ILE A 38 8.47 -10.22 6.95
CA ILE A 38 7.68 -9.30 6.12
C ILE A 38 8.23 -9.22 4.69
N ALA A 39 7.31 -9.21 3.73
CA ALA A 39 7.60 -8.91 2.34
C ALA A 39 6.79 -7.68 1.90
N LEU A 40 7.48 -6.68 1.35
CA LEU A 40 6.85 -5.50 0.76
C LEU A 40 6.79 -5.67 -0.76
N ILE A 41 5.58 -5.62 -1.33
CA ILE A 41 5.34 -5.73 -2.76
C ILE A 41 4.97 -4.35 -3.30
N ASP A 42 5.91 -3.69 -3.99
CA ASP A 42 5.64 -2.42 -4.66
C ASP A 42 5.03 -2.67 -6.05
N VAL A 43 3.92 -1.99 -6.34
CA VAL A 43 3.13 -2.20 -7.56
C VAL A 43 2.90 -0.88 -8.30
N GLY A 44 2.82 -0.96 -9.63
CA GLY A 44 2.59 0.23 -10.46
C GLY A 44 1.19 0.85 -10.25
N PRO A 45 0.92 2.05 -10.79
CA PRO A 45 -0.34 2.78 -10.54
C PRO A 45 -1.52 2.31 -11.43
N ASN A 46 -1.60 1.03 -11.76
CA ASN A 46 -2.62 0.48 -12.66
C ASN A 46 -3.40 -0.69 -12.05
N LEU A 47 -4.51 -1.07 -12.67
CA LEU A 47 -5.33 -2.22 -12.27
C LEU A 47 -5.19 -3.38 -13.28
N GLY A 48 -3.97 -3.59 -13.76
CA GLY A 48 -3.65 -4.60 -14.76
C GLY A 48 -3.38 -5.99 -14.19
N ALA A 49 -3.16 -6.95 -15.09
CA ALA A 49 -3.00 -8.35 -14.73
C ALA A 49 -1.80 -8.63 -13.82
N ILE A 50 -0.70 -7.88 -13.96
CA ILE A 50 0.48 -8.00 -13.09
C ILE A 50 0.19 -7.56 -11.66
N ASN A 51 -0.46 -6.40 -11.50
CA ASN A 51 -0.83 -5.89 -10.19
C ASN A 51 -1.89 -6.77 -9.53
N ARG A 52 -2.83 -7.33 -10.30
CA ARG A 52 -3.76 -8.34 -9.77
C ARG A 52 -3.01 -9.56 -9.23
N ALA A 53 -2.07 -10.11 -9.99
CA ALA A 53 -1.28 -11.27 -9.56
C ALA A 53 -0.39 -10.96 -8.34
N ALA A 54 0.15 -9.75 -8.25
CA ALA A 54 0.90 -9.28 -7.09
C ALA A 54 -0.01 -9.09 -5.86
N LEU A 55 -1.20 -8.52 -6.04
CA LEU A 55 -2.14 -8.26 -4.97
C LEU A 55 -2.78 -9.54 -4.42
N ILE A 56 -3.10 -10.53 -5.26
CA ILE A 56 -3.57 -11.83 -4.73
C ILE A 56 -2.51 -12.52 -3.87
N ALA A 57 -1.22 -12.22 -4.07
CA ALA A 57 -0.13 -12.72 -3.22
C ALA A 57 0.03 -11.94 -1.91
N ALA A 58 -0.68 -10.83 -1.73
CA ALA A 58 -0.59 -9.96 -0.56
C ALA A 58 -1.74 -10.23 0.42
N ASP A 59 -1.38 -10.40 1.70
CA ASP A 59 -2.37 -10.48 2.78
C ASP A 59 -3.04 -9.13 3.03
N GLN A 60 -2.25 -8.06 2.94
CA GLN A 60 -2.64 -6.71 3.31
C GLN A 60 -2.18 -5.68 2.28
N VAL A 61 -2.89 -4.55 2.21
CA VAL A 61 -2.65 -3.47 1.25
C VAL A 61 -2.59 -2.12 1.98
N VAL A 62 -1.47 -1.41 1.82
CA VAL A 62 -1.30 -0.02 2.27
C VAL A 62 -1.55 0.92 1.11
N LEU A 63 -2.34 1.97 1.33
CA LEU A 63 -2.74 2.91 0.27
C LEU A 63 -2.02 4.26 0.39
N PRO A 64 -1.00 4.55 -0.44
CA PRO A 64 -0.40 5.88 -0.51
C PRO A 64 -1.32 6.86 -1.26
N LEU A 65 -1.56 8.03 -0.68
CA LEU A 65 -2.51 9.02 -1.18
C LEU A 65 -1.91 10.43 -1.17
N ALA A 66 -2.20 11.22 -2.20
CA ALA A 66 -2.06 12.67 -2.14
C ALA A 66 -3.42 13.32 -1.79
N PRO A 67 -3.42 14.50 -1.17
CA PRO A 67 -4.66 15.25 -0.89
C PRO A 67 -5.13 15.98 -2.14
N ASP A 68 -5.59 15.21 -3.13
CA ASP A 68 -6.12 15.70 -4.40
C ASP A 68 -7.27 14.84 -4.94
N LEU A 69 -7.88 15.30 -6.04
CA LEU A 69 -8.99 14.63 -6.68
C LEU A 69 -8.60 13.25 -7.25
N PHE A 70 -7.39 13.11 -7.80
CA PHE A 70 -6.94 11.87 -8.43
C PHE A 70 -6.80 10.74 -7.42
N SER A 71 -6.27 11.02 -6.24
CA SER A 71 -6.15 10.05 -5.15
C SER A 71 -7.52 9.60 -4.64
N LEU A 72 -8.47 10.53 -4.46
CA LEU A 72 -9.84 10.17 -4.07
C LEU A 72 -10.56 9.35 -5.15
N GLN A 73 -10.35 9.67 -6.43
CA GLN A 73 -10.88 8.86 -7.52
C GLN A 73 -10.21 7.48 -7.58
N GLY A 74 -8.91 7.43 -7.30
CA GLY A 74 -8.14 6.19 -7.16
C GLY A 74 -8.75 5.26 -6.12
N LEU A 75 -9.10 5.77 -4.93
CA LEU A 75 -9.79 5.00 -3.89
C LEU A 75 -11.13 4.44 -4.37
N ARG A 76 -11.93 5.25 -5.08
CA ARG A 76 -13.25 4.85 -5.62
C ARG A 76 -13.18 3.75 -6.67
N ASN A 77 -12.06 3.65 -7.37
CA ASN A 77 -11.83 2.59 -8.35
C ASN A 77 -11.18 1.35 -7.70
N LEU A 78 -10.18 1.56 -6.85
CA LEU A 78 -9.40 0.50 -6.22
C LEU A 78 -10.21 -0.31 -5.23
N GLY A 79 -10.98 0.34 -4.35
CA GLY A 79 -11.76 -0.35 -3.32
C GLY A 79 -12.68 -1.45 -3.87
N PRO A 80 -13.61 -1.12 -4.79
CA PRO A 80 -14.46 -2.12 -5.44
C PRO A 80 -13.65 -3.16 -6.23
N THR A 81 -12.53 -2.77 -6.84
CA THR A 81 -11.65 -3.68 -7.58
C THR A 81 -11.01 -4.73 -6.66
N LEU A 82 -10.49 -4.34 -5.49
CA LEU A 82 -9.95 -5.28 -4.50
C LEU A 82 -11.02 -6.26 -4.01
N ARG A 83 -12.23 -5.77 -3.70
CA ARG A 83 -13.35 -6.63 -3.30
C ARG A 83 -13.73 -7.63 -4.41
N SER A 84 -13.81 -7.14 -5.65
CA SER A 84 -14.08 -7.96 -6.82
C SER A 84 -13.02 -9.04 -7.03
N TRP A 85 -11.74 -8.66 -7.04
CA TRP A 85 -10.64 -9.61 -7.22
C TRP A 85 -10.56 -10.64 -6.09
N ARG A 86 -10.83 -10.26 -4.84
CA ARG A 86 -10.92 -11.20 -3.72
C ARG A 86 -12.02 -12.23 -3.94
N LYS A 87 -13.23 -11.78 -4.29
CA LYS A 87 -14.38 -12.66 -4.58
C LYS A 87 -14.07 -13.59 -5.75
N ASP A 88 -13.52 -13.03 -6.82
CA ASP A 88 -13.17 -13.75 -8.04
C ASP A 88 -12.05 -14.78 -7.82
N TRP A 89 -11.06 -14.45 -7.00
CA TRP A 89 -9.99 -15.36 -6.65
C TRP A 89 -10.51 -16.52 -5.78
N LYS A 90 -11.35 -16.25 -4.78
CA LYS A 90 -12.00 -17.30 -3.97
C LYS A 90 -12.81 -18.28 -4.83
N LYS A 91 -13.52 -17.78 -5.85
CA LYS A 91 -14.21 -18.66 -6.81
C LYS A 91 -13.23 -19.58 -7.54
N ARG A 92 -12.08 -19.05 -7.97
CA ARG A 92 -11.03 -19.84 -8.64
C ARG A 92 -10.42 -20.87 -7.72
N LEU A 93 -10.14 -20.52 -6.46
CA LEU A 93 -9.65 -21.49 -5.48
C LEU A 93 -10.61 -22.68 -5.31
N GLY A 94 -11.92 -22.48 -5.47
CA GLY A 94 -12.90 -23.58 -5.49
C GLY A 94 -12.78 -24.55 -6.67
N GLU A 95 -12.13 -24.13 -7.77
CA GLU A 95 -11.84 -24.95 -8.94
C GLU A 95 -10.40 -25.52 -8.91
N PHE A 96 -9.64 -25.27 -7.85
CA PHE A 96 -8.27 -25.78 -7.74
C PHE A 96 -8.30 -27.32 -7.62
N PRO A 97 -7.56 -28.08 -8.46
CA PRO A 97 -7.69 -29.53 -8.50
C PRO A 97 -7.24 -30.21 -7.21
N ALA A 98 -8.05 -31.14 -6.71
CA ALA A 98 -7.75 -31.88 -5.49
C ALA A 98 -6.50 -32.76 -5.66
N GLY A 99 -5.63 -32.78 -4.64
CA GLY A 99 -4.43 -33.62 -4.61
C GLY A 99 -3.19 -32.99 -5.25
N GLU A 100 -3.29 -31.76 -5.74
CA GLU A 100 -2.16 -31.04 -6.33
C GLU A 100 -1.32 -30.33 -5.28
N ASP A 101 0.00 -30.53 -5.37
CA ASP A 101 0.98 -29.88 -4.50
C ASP A 101 1.46 -28.58 -5.16
N LEU A 102 0.64 -27.53 -5.01
CA LEU A 102 0.98 -26.18 -5.42
C LEU A 102 0.54 -25.19 -4.35
N ASP A 103 1.51 -24.49 -3.78
CA ASP A 103 1.27 -23.36 -2.90
C ASP A 103 0.61 -22.20 -3.67
N VAL A 104 -0.62 -21.87 -3.27
CA VAL A 104 -1.47 -20.83 -3.86
C VAL A 104 -1.94 -19.89 -2.76
N PRO A 105 -1.92 -18.56 -2.98
CA PRO A 105 -2.27 -17.61 -1.93
C PRO A 105 -3.78 -17.59 -1.69
N GLU A 106 -4.20 -17.19 -0.49
CA GLU A 106 -5.62 -17.00 -0.14
C GLU A 106 -6.26 -15.80 -0.88
N GLY A 107 -5.45 -14.82 -1.31
CA GLY A 107 -5.92 -13.61 -1.98
C GLY A 107 -6.71 -12.67 -1.07
N ASN A 108 -6.24 -12.47 0.16
CA ASN A 108 -6.93 -11.66 1.16
C ASN A 108 -6.97 -10.18 0.80
N MET A 109 -5.86 -9.56 0.38
CA MET A 109 -5.81 -8.16 -0.05
C MET A 109 -6.52 -7.20 0.93
N LEU A 110 -6.30 -7.37 2.24
CA LEU A 110 -7.03 -6.61 3.26
C LEU A 110 -6.49 -5.17 3.34
N PRO A 111 -7.34 -4.14 3.22
CA PRO A 111 -6.89 -2.76 3.38
C PRO A 111 -6.41 -2.51 4.82
N LEU A 112 -5.12 -2.26 5.00
CA LEU A 112 -4.52 -2.01 6.32
C LEU A 112 -4.75 -0.58 6.79
N GLY A 113 -4.74 0.35 5.84
CA GLY A 113 -4.89 1.78 6.08
C GLY A 113 -4.31 2.58 4.92
N TYR A 114 -4.27 3.90 5.11
CA TYR A 114 -3.75 4.83 4.11
C TYR A 114 -2.63 5.72 4.66
N VAL A 115 -1.70 6.09 3.80
CA VAL A 115 -0.61 7.03 4.08
C VAL A 115 -0.86 8.30 3.29
N VAL A 116 -0.97 9.44 3.95
CA VAL A 116 -1.12 10.72 3.26
C VAL A 116 0.25 11.31 3.01
N MET A 117 0.62 11.45 1.73
CA MET A 117 1.86 12.04 1.29
C MET A 117 1.65 13.51 0.91
N GLN A 118 2.32 14.41 1.61
CA GLN A 118 2.34 15.81 1.26
C GLN A 118 3.22 15.99 0.02
N HIS A 119 2.59 16.07 -1.15
CA HIS A 119 3.27 16.62 -2.33
C HIS A 119 3.49 18.10 -2.06
N GLY A 120 4.74 18.56 -2.26
CA GLY A 120 5.15 19.92 -1.97
C GLY A 120 4.09 20.93 -2.34
N VAL A 121 3.42 21.45 -1.31
CA VAL A 121 2.48 22.54 -1.47
C VAL A 121 3.33 23.66 -2.03
N ARG A 122 3.22 23.94 -3.34
CA ARG A 122 3.67 25.20 -3.90
C ARG A 122 3.10 26.26 -2.97
N GLU A 123 3.92 27.22 -2.54
CA GLU A 123 3.51 28.34 -1.68
C GLU A 123 2.24 29.08 -2.20
N SER A 124 1.81 28.80 -3.45
CA SER A 124 0.63 29.32 -4.12
C SER A 124 -0.68 28.53 -3.95
N ARG A 125 -0.73 27.32 -3.38
CA ARG A 125 -2.03 26.65 -3.14
C ARG A 125 -2.64 27.15 -1.82
N PRO A 126 -3.87 27.71 -1.83
CA PRO A 126 -4.52 28.12 -0.58
C PRO A 126 -4.62 26.92 0.36
N VAL A 127 -4.11 27.05 1.59
CA VAL A 127 -4.16 26.03 2.66
C VAL A 127 -5.56 25.41 2.79
N LYS A 128 -6.61 26.21 2.56
CA LYS A 128 -8.01 25.78 2.57
C LYS A 128 -8.36 24.75 1.48
N ALA A 129 -7.81 24.85 0.26
CA ALA A 129 -8.10 23.91 -0.81
C ALA A 129 -7.46 22.54 -0.56
N TYR A 130 -6.24 22.53 -0.04
CA TYR A 130 -5.56 21.33 0.42
C TYR A 130 -6.33 20.64 1.56
N GLN A 131 -6.71 21.42 2.59
CA GLN A 131 -7.47 20.91 3.73
C GLN A 131 -8.81 20.27 3.31
N ARG A 132 -9.49 20.84 2.32
CA ARG A 132 -10.74 20.28 1.79
C ARG A 132 -10.57 18.88 1.21
N TRP A 133 -9.46 18.57 0.53
CA TRP A 133 -9.22 17.22 0.01
C TRP A 133 -8.82 16.27 1.12
N LEU A 134 -7.91 16.72 1.99
CA LEU A 134 -7.43 15.97 3.14
C LEU A 134 -8.59 15.49 4.04
N ASN A 135 -9.54 16.38 4.35
CA ASN A 135 -10.72 16.06 5.18
C ASN A 135 -11.71 15.08 4.52
N ARG A 136 -11.59 14.83 3.20
CA ARG A 136 -12.47 13.88 2.50
C ARG A 136 -11.90 12.46 2.47
N ILE A 137 -10.60 12.29 2.71
CA ILE A 137 -9.93 10.97 2.66
C ILE A 137 -10.60 9.97 3.62
N PRO A 138 -10.82 10.27 4.92
CA PRO A 138 -11.44 9.32 5.85
C PRO A 138 -12.78 8.76 5.39
N SER A 139 -13.65 9.64 4.88
CA SER A 139 -15.00 9.31 4.41
C SER A 139 -14.97 8.48 3.12
N VAL A 140 -14.10 8.86 2.17
CA VAL A 140 -13.95 8.12 0.90
C VAL A 140 -13.31 6.76 1.13
N TYR A 141 -12.31 6.65 2.03
CA TYR A 141 -11.68 5.38 2.35
C TYR A 141 -12.70 4.37 2.91
N ARG A 142 -13.47 4.76 3.93
CA ARG A 142 -14.50 3.91 4.54
C ARG A 142 -15.55 3.45 3.52
N THR A 143 -16.13 4.38 2.77
CA THR A 143 -17.18 4.06 1.79
C THR A 143 -16.65 3.28 0.58
N ALA A 144 -15.56 3.73 -0.03
CA ALA A 144 -15.07 3.13 -1.27
C ALA A 144 -14.28 1.85 -1.03
N VAL A 145 -13.40 1.82 -0.03
CA VAL A 145 -12.45 0.73 0.20
C VAL A 145 -13.02 -0.29 1.19
N LEU A 146 -13.52 0.18 2.34
CA LEU A 146 -14.07 -0.70 3.38
C LEU A 146 -15.52 -1.12 3.13
N ASP A 147 -16.22 -0.45 2.19
CA ASP A 147 -17.64 -0.69 1.90
C ASP A 147 -18.57 -0.41 3.09
N GLU A 148 -18.15 0.51 3.97
CA GLU A 148 -18.90 0.87 5.17
C GLU A 148 -20.01 1.87 4.85
N SER A 149 -21.18 1.66 5.48
CA SER A 149 -22.20 2.70 5.59
C SER A 149 -21.84 3.65 6.71
N ILE A 150 -21.62 4.92 6.39
CA ILE A 150 -21.15 5.94 7.35
C ILE A 150 -22.19 7.06 7.53
N ASP A 151 -22.26 7.62 8.74
CA ASP A 151 -22.79 8.97 8.95
C ASP A 151 -21.62 9.96 8.85
N GLN A 152 -21.74 10.99 8.02
CA GLN A 152 -20.68 11.99 7.86
C GLN A 152 -20.34 12.73 9.16
N ARG A 153 -21.26 12.74 10.14
CA ARG A 153 -21.04 13.35 11.46
C ARG A 153 -20.09 12.54 12.34
N ASP A 154 -19.97 11.23 12.09
CA ASP A 154 -19.16 10.31 12.89
C ASP A 154 -17.78 10.06 12.29
N VAL A 155 -17.51 10.63 11.11
CA VAL A 155 -16.21 10.49 10.44
C VAL A 155 -15.17 11.37 11.16
N PRO A 156 -14.11 10.80 11.75
CA PRO A 156 -13.09 11.58 12.40
C PRO A 156 -12.32 12.44 11.39
N ALA A 157 -11.75 13.55 11.87
CA ALA A 157 -10.76 14.30 11.11
C ALA A 157 -9.57 13.39 10.76
N VAL A 158 -8.88 13.65 9.65
CA VAL A 158 -7.77 12.79 9.19
C VAL A 158 -6.69 12.59 10.27
N ASP A 159 -6.50 13.59 11.14
CA ASP A 159 -5.49 13.56 12.20
C ASP A 159 -5.84 12.60 13.35
N ALA A 160 -7.12 12.31 13.52
CA ALA A 160 -7.65 11.40 14.52
C ALA A 160 -8.22 10.11 13.87
N ASP A 161 -8.03 9.91 12.56
CA ASP A 161 -8.59 8.75 11.87
C ASP A 161 -7.77 7.49 12.18
N PRO A 162 -8.36 6.45 12.80
CA PRO A 162 -7.65 5.21 13.09
C PRO A 162 -7.19 4.46 11.84
N HIS A 163 -7.71 4.74 10.64
CA HIS A 163 -7.23 4.12 9.40
C HIS A 163 -6.05 4.85 8.75
N ARG A 164 -5.67 6.03 9.26
CA ARG A 164 -4.46 6.73 8.81
C ARG A 164 -3.23 6.08 9.44
N LEU A 165 -2.32 5.61 8.60
CA LEU A 165 -1.05 5.03 9.01
C LEU A 165 0.03 6.10 9.23
N ALA A 166 0.06 7.14 8.39
CA ALA A 166 0.95 8.28 8.57
C ALA A 166 0.50 9.50 7.77
N LEU A 167 1.00 10.67 8.17
CA LEU A 167 1.02 11.89 7.38
C LEU A 167 2.48 12.24 7.08
N LEU A 168 2.98 11.83 5.92
CA LEU A 168 4.37 12.07 5.52
C LEU A 168 4.52 13.46 4.94
N ARG A 169 5.46 14.23 5.51
CA ARG A 169 5.77 15.59 5.06
C ARG A 169 6.50 15.56 3.72
N ASN A 170 6.47 16.68 3.01
CA ASN A 170 7.40 16.87 1.92
C ASN A 170 8.80 17.10 2.52
N TYR A 171 9.67 16.10 2.47
CA TYR A 171 11.08 16.22 2.88
C TYR A 171 11.93 17.03 1.89
N ARG A 172 11.31 17.70 0.90
CA ARG A 172 11.90 18.66 -0.04
C ARG A 172 13.17 18.10 -0.68
N SER A 173 14.32 18.74 -0.44
CA SER A 173 15.61 18.37 -1.02
C SER A 173 16.25 17.13 -0.37
N LEU A 174 15.70 16.56 0.70
CA LEU A 174 16.28 15.32 1.26
C LEU A 174 16.23 14.17 0.26
N MET A 175 15.19 14.09 -0.59
CA MET A 175 15.09 13.01 -1.58
C MET A 175 16.21 13.10 -2.64
N PRO A 176 16.44 14.25 -3.31
CA PRO A 176 17.62 14.44 -4.16
C PRO A 176 18.95 14.12 -3.47
N LEU A 177 19.17 14.62 -2.25
CA LEU A 177 20.41 14.37 -1.50
C LEU A 177 20.59 12.87 -1.18
N ALA A 178 19.51 12.19 -0.83
CA ALA A 178 19.49 10.74 -0.58
C ALA A 178 19.87 9.94 -1.83
N MET A 179 19.36 10.36 -3.00
CA MET A 179 19.71 9.75 -4.28
C MET A 179 21.19 9.97 -4.62
N ASP A 180 21.70 11.19 -4.47
CA ASP A 180 23.12 11.49 -4.73
C ASP A 180 24.03 10.71 -3.77
N ALA A 181 23.69 10.66 -2.49
CA ALA A 181 24.46 9.96 -1.46
C ALA A 181 24.24 8.44 -1.42
N HIS A 182 23.28 7.91 -2.17
CA HIS A 182 22.89 6.49 -2.19
C HIS A 182 22.53 5.95 -0.80
N LYS A 183 21.79 6.75 -0.02
CA LYS A 183 21.40 6.45 1.38
C LYS A 183 19.92 6.78 1.61
N PRO A 184 19.24 6.14 2.56
CA PRO A 184 17.94 6.60 3.04
C PRO A 184 17.97 8.07 3.48
N MET A 185 16.88 8.83 3.25
CA MET A 185 16.79 10.25 3.64
C MET A 185 17.12 10.47 5.11
N PHE A 186 16.67 9.57 5.99
CA PHE A 186 16.89 9.64 7.43
C PHE A 186 18.32 9.22 7.86
N PHE A 187 19.18 8.78 6.93
CA PHE A 187 20.61 8.48 7.16
C PHE A 187 21.56 9.55 6.59
N LEU A 188 21.02 10.61 5.99
CA LEU A 188 21.83 11.72 5.49
C LEU A 188 22.58 12.42 6.63
N LYS A 189 23.85 12.71 6.39
CA LYS A 189 24.74 13.45 7.31
C LYS A 189 25.01 14.85 6.79
N ALA A 190 25.63 15.69 7.62
CA ALA A 190 26.11 17.01 7.20
C ALA A 190 27.06 16.92 5.98
N SER A 191 27.87 15.86 5.90
CA SER A 191 28.76 15.58 4.76
C SER A 191 28.02 15.30 3.45
N ASP A 192 26.75 14.89 3.54
CA ASP A 192 25.88 14.62 2.39
C ASP A 192 25.06 15.88 2.01
N GLY A 193 25.41 17.06 2.54
CA GLY A 193 24.71 18.33 2.27
C GLY A 193 23.50 18.60 3.17
N ALA A 194 23.16 17.69 4.10
CA ALA A 194 22.06 17.86 5.04
C ALA A 194 22.45 18.76 6.24
N ILE A 195 22.71 20.04 5.98
CA ILE A 195 23.08 21.05 7.00
C ILE A 195 21.91 21.97 7.39
N GLY A 196 21.99 22.57 8.57
CA GLY A 196 21.00 23.54 9.06
C GLY A 196 19.58 22.95 9.11
N ALA A 197 18.64 23.58 8.41
CA ALA A 197 17.24 23.13 8.35
C ALA A 197 17.09 21.70 7.78
N HIS A 198 18.03 21.23 6.97
CA HIS A 198 18.01 19.84 6.48
C HIS A 198 18.33 18.83 7.58
N ALA A 199 19.23 19.14 8.52
CA ALA A 199 19.53 18.23 9.63
C ALA A 199 18.29 17.98 10.52
N ALA A 200 17.52 19.03 10.80
CA ALA A 200 16.25 18.89 11.52
C ALA A 200 15.22 18.07 10.73
N ALA A 201 15.17 18.25 9.40
CA ALA A 201 14.30 17.48 8.52
C ALA A 201 14.70 16.00 8.44
N VAL A 202 15.99 15.66 8.51
CA VAL A 202 16.49 14.27 8.55
C VAL A 202 15.96 13.57 9.81
N LYS A 203 16.06 14.23 10.97
CA LYS A 203 15.51 13.70 12.23
C LYS A 203 14.00 13.53 12.16
N ALA A 204 13.27 14.54 11.68
CA ALA A 204 11.82 14.44 11.51
C ALA A 204 11.43 13.33 10.51
N CYS A 205 12.22 13.11 9.47
CA CYS A 205 12.03 12.02 8.52
C CYS A 205 12.19 10.66 9.22
N TYR A 206 13.21 10.50 10.06
CA TYR A 206 13.35 9.28 10.86
C TYR A 206 12.12 9.05 11.75
N ASP A 207 11.72 10.06 12.51
CA ASP A 207 10.60 9.98 13.45
C ASP A 207 9.28 9.63 12.72
N ASP A 208 9.00 10.26 11.58
CA ASP A 208 7.78 10.01 10.78
C ASP A 208 7.77 8.59 10.14
N PHE A 209 8.91 8.08 9.64
CA PHE A 209 8.99 6.74 9.07
C PHE A 209 8.99 5.63 10.14
N LEU A 210 9.57 5.90 11.32
CA LEU A 210 9.50 4.98 12.46
C LEU A 210 8.06 4.84 12.95
N ASP A 211 7.32 5.94 13.06
CA ASP A 211 5.89 5.90 13.40
C ASP A 211 5.10 5.11 12.35
N LEU A 212 5.33 5.35 11.06
CA LEU A 212 4.69 4.57 9.99
C LEU A 212 4.97 3.07 10.11
N GLY A 213 6.23 2.68 10.31
CA GLY A 213 6.60 1.28 10.52
C GLY A 213 5.92 0.66 11.74
N THR A 214 5.85 1.41 12.83
CA THR A 214 5.16 1.01 14.07
C THR A 214 3.65 0.83 13.85
N GLN A 215 2.99 1.76 13.16
CA GLN A 215 1.56 1.66 12.84
C GLN A 215 1.26 0.47 11.94
N ILE A 216 2.12 0.20 10.94
CA ILE A 216 1.98 -0.97 10.08
C ILE A 216 2.12 -2.25 10.90
N SER A 217 3.15 -2.36 11.74
CA SER A 217 3.37 -3.51 12.62
C SER A 217 2.16 -3.76 13.53
N LEU A 218 1.75 -2.76 14.31
CA LEU A 218 0.63 -2.87 15.25
C LEU A 218 -0.69 -3.32 14.58
N LYS A 219 -0.95 -2.85 13.36
CA LYS A 219 -2.19 -3.17 12.63
C LYS A 219 -2.12 -4.44 11.82
N SER A 220 -0.94 -4.82 11.36
CA SER A 220 -0.75 -5.99 10.52
C SER A 220 -0.75 -7.29 11.33
N GLY A 221 -0.48 -7.20 12.64
CA GLY A 221 -0.25 -8.36 13.50
C GLY A 221 1.19 -8.85 13.46
N PHE A 222 2.09 -8.14 12.77
CA PHE A 222 3.52 -8.38 12.78
C PHE A 222 4.16 -7.63 13.96
N GLU A 223 4.97 -8.30 14.77
CA GLU A 223 5.73 -7.66 15.86
C GLU A 223 7.08 -7.13 15.33
N MET A 224 7.33 -5.81 15.45
CA MET A 224 8.68 -5.28 15.24
C MET A 224 9.54 -5.62 16.47
N ASN A 225 10.58 -6.44 16.26
CA ASN A 225 11.65 -6.68 17.24
C ASN A 225 12.64 -5.53 17.31
#